data_AF-A0A386WNR4-F1
#
_entry.id   AF-A0A386WNR4-F1
#
_cell.length_a   1.000
_cell.length_b   1.000
_cell.length_c   1.000
_cell.angle_alpha   90.00
_cell.angle_beta   90.00
_cell.angle_gamma   90.00
#
_symmetry.space_group_name_H-M   'P 1'
#
loop_
_entity.id
_entity.type
_entity.pdbx_description
1 polymer ?
#
loop_
_entity_poly.entity_id
_entity_poly.type
_entity_poly.pdbx_seq_one_letter_code
_entity_poly.pdbx_strand_id
1 'polypeptide(L)'
;MSGLVLELPGGGPPRDLSQDRCDRTAADGPWTVVVRRSGGSLAQRGAVITYPVATDPGRQVSGELTWPLAGSQAQIRGDVGAAGLAALADRVTVVGGRPRLDPPAGYVVTFTGPYRAAGVHEAGYGSAAAAEQDALGDGWVHTRLVDGGGFEDALYAAGARAAPAVGGHPAVLAGVREGSSLLCWEPEPGRVAFVTYGGGTEPDAAGGTAGCQTRGLTGCSAGARTPRN
;
A
#
# COMPACT_ATOMS: atom_id res chain seq x y z
N MET A 1 20.92 -30.90 12.68
CA MET A 1 19.99 -29.97 12.02
C MET A 1 20.71 -28.63 11.98
N SER A 2 21.30 -28.29 10.84
CA SER A 2 22.15 -27.11 10.69
C SER A 2 21.34 -26.04 9.95
N GLY A 3 21.10 -24.92 10.61
CA GLY A 3 20.46 -23.74 10.02
C GLY A 3 21.40 -23.11 9.00
N LEU A 4 20.86 -22.81 7.82
CA LEU A 4 21.57 -22.08 6.79
C LEU A 4 21.56 -20.60 7.20
N VAL A 5 22.66 -20.14 7.78
CA VAL A 5 22.97 -18.71 7.93
C VAL A 5 23.58 -18.28 6.60
N LEU A 6 22.91 -17.38 5.88
CA LEU A 6 23.46 -16.70 4.72
C LEU A 6 24.49 -15.66 5.22
N GLU A 7 25.75 -16.08 5.37
CA GLU A 7 26.87 -15.14 5.41
C GLU A 7 27.17 -14.68 3.98
N LEU A 8 26.94 -13.39 3.72
CA LEU A 8 27.32 -12.75 2.46
C LEU A 8 28.85 -12.53 2.45
N PRO A 9 29.58 -12.99 1.42
CA PRO A 9 31.04 -12.83 1.35
C PRO A 9 31.40 -11.37 1.10
N GLY A 10 32.49 -10.93 1.74
CA GLY A 10 32.89 -9.53 1.86
C GLY A 10 33.23 -8.82 0.54
N GLY A 11 32.90 -7.53 0.51
CA GLY A 11 33.26 -6.61 -0.58
C GLY A 11 32.69 -5.20 -0.37
N GLY A 12 33.16 -4.48 0.66
CA GLY A 12 32.77 -3.08 0.93
C GLY A 12 31.30 -2.90 1.38
N PRO A 13 30.95 -1.84 2.13
CA PRO A 13 29.57 -1.66 2.55
C PRO A 13 28.70 -1.44 1.30
N PRO A 14 27.65 -2.26 1.06
CA PRO A 14 26.61 -1.87 0.12
C PRO A 14 26.06 -0.52 0.58
N ARG A 15 25.97 0.46 -0.33
CA ARG A 15 25.28 1.70 -0.01
C ARG A 15 23.79 1.40 0.00
N ASP A 16 23.30 0.97 1.17
CA ASP A 16 21.88 0.87 1.47
C ASP A 16 21.28 2.27 1.31
N LEU A 17 20.57 2.49 0.19
CA LEU A 17 19.81 3.72 0.00
C LEU A 17 18.51 3.58 0.78
N SER A 18 18.53 3.98 2.05
CA SER A 18 17.33 4.15 2.86
C SER A 18 16.75 5.55 2.66
N GLN A 19 15.49 5.65 2.23
CA GLN A 19 14.78 6.93 2.09
C GLN A 19 13.49 6.93 2.91
N ASP A 20 13.34 7.97 3.74
CA ASP A 20 12.09 8.28 4.42
C ASP A 20 11.43 9.50 3.78
N ARG A 21 10.15 9.36 3.41
CA ARG A 21 9.33 10.47 2.90
C ARG A 21 8.12 10.68 3.80
N CYS A 22 7.87 11.93 4.17
CA CYS A 22 6.72 12.29 4.99
C CYS A 22 5.77 13.24 4.25
N ASP A 23 4.50 12.88 4.10
CA ASP A 23 3.43 13.77 3.68
C ASP A 23 2.73 14.36 4.91
N ARG A 24 3.09 15.59 5.26
CA ARG A 24 2.51 16.31 6.40
C ARG A 24 1.04 16.73 6.17
N THR A 25 0.59 16.71 4.92
CA THR A 25 -0.77 17.09 4.53
C THR A 25 -1.69 15.89 4.33
N ALA A 26 -1.19 14.66 4.56
CA ALA A 26 -1.98 13.44 4.38
C ALA A 26 -3.30 13.49 5.16
N ALA A 27 -3.26 14.01 6.39
CA ALA A 27 -4.42 14.12 7.28
C ALA A 27 -5.50 15.10 6.79
N ASP A 28 -5.18 16.00 5.87
CA ASP A 28 -6.11 16.99 5.28
C ASP A 28 -6.96 16.37 4.16
N GLY A 29 -6.59 15.19 3.69
CA GLY A 29 -7.28 14.47 2.61
C GLY A 29 -8.37 13.50 3.10
N PRO A 30 -8.85 12.63 2.19
CA PRO A 30 -9.74 11.53 2.55
C PRO A 30 -9.14 10.64 3.63
N TRP A 31 -10.01 10.09 4.45
CA TRP A 31 -9.71 9.12 5.50
C TRP A 31 -10.21 7.75 5.11
N THR A 32 -9.57 6.73 5.66
CA THR A 32 -9.87 5.32 5.40
C THR A 32 -10.11 4.55 6.68
N VAL A 33 -10.99 3.56 6.59
CA VAL A 33 -11.15 2.48 7.57
C VAL A 33 -10.98 1.16 6.84
N VAL A 34 -10.02 0.35 7.26
CA VAL A 34 -9.86 -1.02 6.76
C VAL A 34 -10.52 -1.97 7.73
N VAL A 35 -11.34 -2.87 7.19
CA VAL A 35 -12.10 -3.85 7.95
C VAL A 35 -11.91 -5.24 7.35
N ARG A 36 -11.71 -6.26 8.19
CA ARG A 36 -11.47 -7.64 7.75
C ARG A 36 -12.37 -8.63 8.45
N ARG A 37 -12.74 -9.70 7.72
CA ARG A 37 -13.34 -10.89 8.31
C ARG A 37 -12.29 -11.72 9.05
N SER A 38 -12.75 -12.66 9.87
CA SER A 38 -11.90 -13.71 10.44
C SER A 38 -11.13 -14.46 9.33
N GLY A 39 -9.81 -14.53 9.48
CA GLY A 39 -8.89 -15.10 8.48
C GLY A 39 -8.76 -14.29 7.20
N GLY A 40 -9.14 -13.00 7.21
CA GLY A 40 -8.83 -12.06 6.13
C GLY A 40 -7.44 -11.47 6.27
N SER A 41 -6.88 -11.05 5.14
CA SER A 41 -5.53 -10.46 5.03
C SER A 41 -5.57 -9.28 4.05
N LEU A 42 -4.41 -8.68 3.79
CA LEU A 42 -4.27 -7.62 2.78
C LEU A 42 -5.00 -7.98 1.48
N ALA A 43 -5.94 -7.12 1.08
CA ALA A 43 -6.73 -7.26 -0.16
C ALA A 43 -7.53 -8.56 -0.29
N GLN A 44 -7.82 -9.26 0.82
CA GLN A 44 -8.58 -10.51 0.82
C GLN A 44 -9.57 -10.57 1.98
N ARG A 45 -10.82 -10.96 1.70
CA ARG A 45 -11.88 -11.15 2.72
C ARG A 45 -12.07 -9.93 3.64
N GLY A 46 -11.90 -8.74 3.09
CA GLY A 46 -12.04 -7.47 3.79
C GLY A 46 -12.57 -6.37 2.87
N ALA A 47 -12.60 -5.15 3.39
CA ALA A 47 -12.98 -3.97 2.64
C ALA A 47 -12.26 -2.72 3.17
N VAL A 48 -12.12 -1.73 2.31
CA VAL A 48 -11.66 -0.39 2.67
C VAL A 48 -12.82 0.58 2.45
N ILE A 49 -13.09 1.39 3.47
CA ILE A 49 -14.05 2.49 3.41
C ILE A 49 -13.26 3.78 3.29
N THR A 50 -13.58 4.62 2.31
CA THR A 50 -12.93 5.92 2.04
C THR A 50 -13.94 7.05 2.14
N TYR A 51 -13.62 8.10 2.90
CA TYR A 51 -14.46 9.29 3.08
C TYR A 51 -13.62 10.55 3.38
N PRO A 52 -13.95 11.73 2.80
CA PRO A 52 -14.90 11.92 1.72
C PRO A 52 -14.32 11.48 0.37
N VAL A 53 -15.17 11.11 -0.59
CA VAL A 53 -14.79 10.93 -2.00
C VAL A 53 -15.51 11.94 -2.88
N ALA A 54 -14.92 12.25 -4.04
CA ALA A 54 -15.58 13.12 -5.02
C ALA A 54 -16.88 12.48 -5.52
N THR A 55 -17.86 13.33 -5.85
CA THR A 55 -19.21 12.89 -6.20
C THR A 55 -19.22 12.06 -7.48
N ASP A 56 -19.50 10.77 -7.36
CA ASP A 56 -20.01 9.93 -8.46
C ASP A 56 -21.31 9.27 -7.96
N PRO A 57 -22.49 9.72 -8.41
CA PRO A 57 -23.75 9.33 -7.80
C PRO A 57 -24.01 7.83 -7.92
N GLY A 58 -24.05 7.15 -6.76
CA GLY A 58 -24.66 5.82 -6.61
C GLY A 58 -24.09 4.72 -7.49
N ARG A 59 -22.85 4.88 -7.99
CA ARG A 59 -22.21 3.88 -8.83
C ARG A 59 -21.85 2.67 -7.98
N GLN A 60 -22.54 1.57 -8.24
CA GLN A 60 -22.19 0.25 -7.72
C GLN A 60 -21.50 -0.54 -8.82
N VAL A 61 -20.28 -0.99 -8.54
CA VAL A 61 -19.53 -1.91 -9.40
C VAL A 61 -19.32 -3.18 -8.60
N SER A 62 -19.11 -4.33 -9.24
CA SER A 62 -18.76 -5.54 -8.49
C SER A 62 -17.54 -5.28 -7.60
N GLY A 63 -17.69 -5.47 -6.28
CA GLY A 63 -16.65 -5.19 -5.31
C GLY A 63 -16.54 -3.73 -4.86
N GLU A 64 -17.42 -2.83 -5.29
CA GLU A 64 -17.42 -1.41 -4.93
C GLU A 64 -18.83 -0.85 -4.75
N LEU A 65 -19.03 -0.02 -3.73
CA LEU A 65 -20.26 0.71 -3.48
C LEU A 65 -19.92 2.16 -3.10
N THR A 66 -20.58 3.13 -3.75
CA THR A 66 -20.51 4.56 -3.39
C THR A 66 -21.88 5.03 -2.92
N TRP A 67 -21.94 5.75 -1.79
CA TRP A 67 -23.19 6.20 -1.20
C TRP A 67 -23.05 7.57 -0.50
N PRO A 68 -24.16 8.32 -0.36
CA PRO A 68 -24.15 9.57 0.38
C PRO A 68 -23.91 9.35 1.87
N LEU A 69 -23.02 10.14 2.46
CA LEU A 69 -22.70 10.10 3.89
C LEU A 69 -22.36 11.51 4.39
N ALA A 70 -23.02 11.96 5.46
CA ALA A 70 -22.74 13.22 6.17
C ALA A 70 -22.54 14.48 5.27
N GLY A 71 -23.35 14.62 4.21
CA GLY A 71 -23.28 15.76 3.29
C GLY A 71 -22.21 15.65 2.19
N SER A 72 -21.52 14.51 2.09
CA SER A 72 -20.59 14.17 1.02
C SER A 72 -20.87 12.75 0.49
N GLN A 73 -19.89 12.08 -0.10
CA GLN A 73 -19.94 10.67 -0.50
C GLN A 73 -18.90 9.86 0.26
N ALA A 74 -19.23 8.60 0.53
CA ALA A 74 -18.29 7.57 0.95
C ALA A 74 -18.22 6.48 -0.13
N GLN A 75 -17.06 5.85 -0.22
CA GLN A 75 -16.83 4.67 -1.07
C GLN A 75 -16.41 3.50 -0.18
N ILE A 76 -16.83 2.29 -0.54
CA ILE A 76 -16.34 1.05 0.06
C ILE A 76 -15.96 0.11 -1.06
N ARG A 77 -14.74 -0.42 -1.02
CA ARG A 77 -14.26 -1.42 -1.97
C ARG A 77 -13.74 -2.65 -1.22
N GLY A 78 -14.07 -3.85 -1.67
CA GLY A 78 -13.63 -5.06 -0.97
C GLY A 78 -14.15 -6.38 -1.50
N ASP A 79 -13.58 -7.46 -0.96
CA ASP A 79 -13.87 -8.86 -1.25
C ASP A 79 -14.79 -9.47 -0.17
N VAL A 80 -15.97 -8.88 0.00
CA VAL A 80 -16.97 -9.33 0.98
C VAL A 80 -18.35 -9.57 0.37
N GLY A 81 -18.46 -9.39 -0.95
CA GLY A 81 -19.70 -9.45 -1.72
C GLY A 81 -20.60 -8.23 -1.53
N ALA A 82 -21.52 -7.99 -2.47
CA ALA A 82 -22.38 -6.81 -2.48
C ALA A 82 -23.20 -6.63 -1.18
N ALA A 83 -23.77 -7.73 -0.65
CA ALA A 83 -24.51 -7.71 0.60
C ALA A 83 -23.61 -7.35 1.81
N GLY A 84 -22.36 -7.81 1.80
CA GLY A 84 -21.39 -7.47 2.84
C GLY A 84 -20.99 -6.00 2.79
N LEU A 85 -20.79 -5.45 1.58
CA LEU A 85 -20.47 -4.03 1.39
C LEU A 85 -21.63 -3.14 1.88
N ALA A 86 -22.87 -3.47 1.53
CA ALA A 86 -24.05 -2.74 2.00
C ALA A 86 -24.18 -2.79 3.53
N ALA A 87 -24.04 -3.97 4.15
CA ALA A 87 -24.12 -4.13 5.59
C ALA A 87 -23.03 -3.35 6.36
N LEU A 88 -21.84 -3.21 5.77
CA LEU A 88 -20.78 -2.36 6.31
C LEU A 88 -21.10 -0.88 6.13
N ALA A 89 -21.56 -0.47 4.96
CA ALA A 89 -21.94 0.91 4.64
C ALA A 89 -23.01 1.46 5.60
N ASP A 90 -24.02 0.66 5.93
CA ASP A 90 -25.10 1.01 6.87
C ASP A 90 -24.61 1.30 8.30
N ARG A 91 -23.39 0.87 8.64
CA ARG A 91 -22.78 1.03 9.97
C ARG A 91 -21.72 2.13 10.03
N VAL A 92 -21.53 2.87 8.94
CA VAL A 92 -20.56 3.97 8.89
C VAL A 92 -21.20 5.25 9.39
N THR A 93 -20.51 5.91 10.31
CA THR A 93 -20.83 7.27 10.77
C THR A 93 -19.64 8.19 10.55
N VAL A 94 -19.85 9.50 10.64
CA VAL A 94 -18.77 10.49 10.54
C VAL A 94 -18.62 11.21 11.87
N VAL A 95 -17.42 11.18 12.45
CA VAL A 95 -17.08 11.84 13.71
C VAL A 95 -15.87 12.74 13.48
N GLY A 96 -16.02 14.05 13.72
CA GLY A 96 -14.92 15.01 13.51
C GLY A 96 -14.40 15.04 12.06
N GLY A 97 -15.28 14.82 11.08
CA GLY A 97 -14.93 14.75 9.65
C GLY A 97 -14.29 13.44 9.20
N ARG A 98 -14.21 12.42 10.06
CA ARG A 98 -13.59 11.13 9.75
C ARG A 98 -14.61 9.99 9.79
N PRO A 99 -14.51 9.00 8.89
CA PRO A 99 -15.36 7.82 8.93
C PRO A 99 -15.04 7.00 10.18
N ARG A 100 -16.09 6.50 10.84
CA ARG A 100 -16.02 5.53 11.92
C ARG A 100 -16.97 4.39 11.60
N LEU A 101 -16.46 3.17 11.69
CA LEU A 101 -17.25 1.96 11.51
C LEU A 101 -17.56 1.34 12.88
N ASP A 102 -18.82 1.00 13.11
CA ASP A 102 -19.22 0.01 14.11
C ASP A 102 -19.28 -1.37 13.44
N PRO A 103 -18.22 -2.19 13.51
CA PRO A 103 -18.14 -3.39 12.69
C PRO A 103 -19.21 -4.41 13.11
N PRO A 104 -19.99 -4.97 12.16
CA PRO A 104 -20.90 -6.06 12.47
C PRO A 104 -20.13 -7.30 12.93
N ALA A 105 -20.82 -8.22 13.62
CA ALA A 105 -20.21 -9.44 14.11
C ALA A 105 -19.45 -10.21 13.00
N GLY A 106 -18.24 -10.68 13.33
CA GLY A 106 -17.36 -11.36 12.38
C GLY A 106 -16.43 -10.45 11.58
N TYR A 107 -16.50 -9.13 11.79
CA TYR A 107 -15.57 -8.15 11.24
C TYR A 107 -14.78 -7.43 12.32
N VAL A 108 -13.55 -7.04 11.99
CA VAL A 108 -12.65 -6.26 12.85
C VAL A 108 -12.04 -5.12 12.05
N VAL A 109 -12.04 -3.92 12.62
CA VAL A 109 -11.29 -2.78 12.08
C VAL A 109 -9.81 -3.00 12.35
N THR A 110 -9.01 -3.08 11.28
CA THR A 110 -7.56 -3.32 11.38
C THR A 110 -6.74 -2.04 11.19
N PHE A 111 -7.31 -1.03 10.54
CA PHE A 111 -6.66 0.26 10.33
C PHE A 111 -7.68 1.38 10.26
N THR A 112 -7.30 2.55 10.78
CA THR A 112 -8.02 3.81 10.54
C THR A 112 -6.97 4.92 10.41
N GLY A 113 -6.98 5.62 9.29
CA GLY A 113 -5.95 6.61 8.98
C GLY A 113 -6.22 7.34 7.67
N PRO A 114 -5.36 8.30 7.32
CA PRO A 114 -5.46 9.00 6.04
C PRO A 114 -5.39 8.04 4.85
N TYR A 115 -6.06 8.38 3.75
CA TYR A 115 -6.01 7.63 2.49
C TYR A 115 -4.61 7.70 1.88
N ARG A 116 -3.98 8.88 1.87
CA ARG A 116 -2.58 9.03 1.49
C ARG A 116 -1.68 8.60 2.63
N ALA A 117 -0.68 7.76 2.37
CA ALA A 117 0.29 7.38 3.39
C ALA A 117 1.03 8.62 3.91
N ALA A 118 1.02 8.80 5.24
CA ALA A 118 1.70 9.93 5.87
C ALA A 118 3.22 9.75 5.88
N GLY A 119 3.68 8.49 5.85
CA GLY A 119 5.08 8.10 5.77
C GLY A 119 5.29 6.99 4.73
N VAL A 120 6.42 7.07 4.02
CA VAL A 120 6.94 5.99 3.17
C VAL A 120 8.37 5.74 3.59
N HIS A 121 8.65 4.52 4.03
CA HIS A 121 10.01 4.04 4.30
C HIS A 121 10.46 3.16 3.15
N GLU A 122 11.62 3.42 2.59
CA GLU A 122 12.14 2.70 1.44
C GLU A 122 13.57 2.21 1.70
N ALA A 123 13.84 0.97 1.31
CA ALA A 123 15.19 0.41 1.22
C ALA A 123 15.43 -0.09 -0.20
N GLY A 124 16.50 0.38 -0.84
CA GLY A 124 16.94 -0.03 -2.17
C GLY A 124 18.17 -0.94 -2.11
N TYR A 125 18.16 -2.00 -2.90
CA TYR A 125 19.24 -2.98 -3.03
C TYR A 125 19.59 -3.18 -4.50
N GLY A 126 20.87 -3.31 -4.83
CA GLY A 126 21.26 -3.81 -6.14
C GLY A 126 20.77 -5.26 -6.34
N SER A 127 20.39 -5.62 -7.55
CA SER A 127 19.93 -6.98 -7.91
C SER A 127 20.90 -8.07 -7.47
N ALA A 128 22.21 -7.83 -7.55
CA ALA A 128 23.24 -8.74 -7.08
C ALA A 128 23.16 -8.96 -5.55
N ALA A 129 22.97 -7.88 -4.78
CA ALA A 129 22.81 -7.97 -3.33
C ALA A 129 21.48 -8.65 -2.93
N ALA A 130 20.45 -8.54 -3.78
CA ALA A 130 19.18 -9.23 -3.60
C ALA A 130 19.19 -10.70 -4.07
N ALA A 131 20.30 -11.21 -4.62
CA ALA A 131 20.40 -12.52 -5.27
C ALA A 131 19.44 -12.71 -6.47
N GLU A 132 19.09 -11.60 -7.15
CA GLU A 132 18.15 -11.56 -8.29
C GLU A 132 18.84 -11.12 -9.60
N GLN A 133 20.18 -11.14 -9.66
CA GLN A 133 20.93 -10.67 -10.83
C GLN A 133 20.60 -11.48 -12.10
N ASP A 134 20.34 -12.78 -11.97
CA ASP A 134 19.95 -13.65 -13.08
C ASP A 134 18.60 -13.24 -13.69
N ALA A 135 17.68 -12.73 -12.87
CA ALA A 135 16.35 -12.32 -13.30
C ALA A 135 16.27 -10.84 -13.71
N LEU A 136 17.07 -9.97 -13.08
CA LEU A 136 16.94 -8.51 -13.18
C LEU A 136 18.16 -7.81 -13.82
N GLY A 137 19.21 -8.55 -14.20
CA GLY A 137 20.47 -7.97 -14.67
C GLY A 137 21.08 -7.06 -13.59
N ASP A 138 21.72 -5.96 -13.96
CA ASP A 138 22.28 -4.97 -13.03
C ASP A 138 21.23 -3.95 -12.49
N GLY A 139 19.98 -4.41 -12.35
CA GLY A 139 18.85 -3.61 -11.88
C GLY A 139 18.84 -3.36 -10.37
N TRP A 140 17.76 -2.69 -9.92
CA TRP A 140 17.53 -2.39 -8.50
C TRP A 140 16.22 -3.01 -8.01
N VAL A 141 16.24 -3.46 -6.76
CA VAL A 141 15.09 -3.94 -6.00
C VAL A 141 14.81 -2.93 -4.91
N HIS A 142 13.58 -2.41 -4.85
CA HIS A 142 13.15 -1.51 -3.78
C HIS A 142 12.07 -2.18 -2.95
N THR A 143 12.26 -2.20 -1.64
CA THR A 143 11.23 -2.58 -0.68
C THR A 143 10.72 -1.33 0.01
N ARG A 144 9.41 -1.13 0.01
CA ARG A 144 8.76 0.01 0.67
C ARG A 144 7.79 -0.45 1.73
N LEU A 145 7.65 0.35 2.79
CA LEU A 145 6.67 0.19 3.86
C LEU A 145 5.82 1.47 3.96
N VAL A 146 4.50 1.29 3.92
CA VAL A 146 3.51 2.38 3.97
C VAL A 146 2.34 2.03 4.86
N ASP A 147 1.57 3.04 5.29
CA ASP A 147 0.26 2.81 5.90
C ASP A 147 -0.76 2.28 4.87
N GLY A 148 -1.59 1.34 5.31
CA GLY A 148 -2.32 0.44 4.40
C GLY A 148 -3.61 0.98 3.79
N GLY A 149 -4.20 2.06 4.32
CA GLY A 149 -5.53 2.53 3.93
C GLY A 149 -5.78 2.67 2.43
N GLY A 150 -5.22 3.71 1.80
CA GLY A 150 -5.39 3.91 0.35
C GLY A 150 -4.62 2.91 -0.51
N PHE A 151 -3.59 2.26 0.04
CA PHE A 151 -2.85 1.23 -0.69
C PHE A 151 -3.69 -0.04 -0.85
N GLU A 152 -4.34 -0.52 0.21
CA GLU A 152 -5.23 -1.68 0.17
C GLU A 152 -6.46 -1.41 -0.70
N ASP A 153 -6.99 -0.18 -0.70
CA ASP A 153 -8.05 0.22 -1.64
C ASP A 153 -7.61 0.08 -3.11
N ALA A 154 -6.40 0.52 -3.42
CA ALA A 154 -5.82 0.37 -4.76
C ALA A 154 -5.56 -1.10 -5.14
N LEU A 155 -5.21 -1.97 -4.18
CA LEU A 155 -5.06 -3.41 -4.42
C LEU A 155 -6.40 -4.07 -4.78
N TYR A 156 -7.49 -3.70 -4.09
CA TYR A 156 -8.83 -4.15 -4.47
C TYR A 156 -9.20 -3.64 -5.87
N ALA A 157 -8.91 -2.37 -6.18
CA ALA A 157 -9.18 -1.79 -7.50
C ALA A 157 -8.42 -2.49 -8.63
N ALA A 158 -7.17 -2.89 -8.37
CA ALA A 158 -6.30 -3.56 -9.31
C ALA A 158 -6.62 -5.07 -9.48
N GLY A 159 -7.54 -5.62 -8.67
CA GLY A 159 -7.83 -7.05 -8.68
C GLY A 159 -6.64 -7.88 -8.23
N ALA A 160 -6.00 -7.50 -7.12
CA ALA A 160 -4.86 -8.22 -6.58
C ALA A 160 -5.18 -9.71 -6.35
N ARG A 161 -4.23 -10.58 -6.70
CA ARG A 161 -4.37 -12.04 -6.60
C ARG A 161 -3.50 -12.59 -5.48
N ALA A 162 -3.89 -13.70 -4.87
CA ALA A 162 -3.08 -14.38 -3.88
C ALA A 162 -1.69 -14.76 -4.44
N ALA A 163 -0.67 -14.67 -3.58
CA ALA A 163 0.69 -15.08 -3.85
C ALA A 163 1.25 -15.92 -2.69
N PRO A 164 2.38 -16.62 -2.91
CA PRO A 164 3.10 -17.29 -1.84
C PRO A 164 3.40 -16.32 -0.69
N ALA A 165 3.30 -16.83 0.55
CA ALA A 165 3.54 -16.03 1.74
C ALA A 165 4.98 -15.51 1.82
N VAL A 166 5.16 -14.30 2.36
CA VAL A 166 6.47 -13.67 2.60
C VAL A 166 6.74 -13.69 4.10
N GLY A 167 7.78 -14.39 4.54
CA GLY A 167 8.10 -14.50 5.97
C GLY A 167 6.96 -15.09 6.82
N GLY A 168 6.07 -15.90 6.23
CA GLY A 168 4.87 -16.44 6.88
C GLY A 168 3.63 -15.54 6.80
N HIS A 169 3.73 -14.35 6.22
CA HIS A 169 2.60 -13.43 6.04
C HIS A 169 1.91 -13.67 4.69
N PRO A 170 0.57 -13.73 4.64
CA PRO A 170 -0.16 -13.78 3.38
C PRO A 170 0.23 -12.61 2.47
N ALA A 171 0.48 -12.91 1.20
CA ALA A 171 0.90 -11.93 0.21
C ALA A 171 -0.05 -11.92 -0.98
N VAL A 172 -0.01 -10.81 -1.71
CA VAL A 172 -0.76 -10.61 -2.95
C VAL A 172 0.13 -10.04 -4.04
N LEU A 173 -0.24 -10.32 -5.28
CA LEU A 173 0.32 -9.69 -6.47
C LEU A 173 -0.71 -8.73 -7.05
N ALA A 174 -0.33 -7.47 -7.22
CA ALA A 174 -1.10 -6.52 -8.01
C ALA A 174 -0.33 -6.17 -9.28
N GLY A 175 -1.04 -6.18 -10.42
CA GLY A 175 -0.46 -5.68 -11.67
C GLY A 175 -0.42 -4.15 -11.64
N VAL A 176 0.74 -3.57 -11.85
CA VAL A 176 0.85 -2.17 -12.27
C VAL A 176 0.59 -2.15 -13.77
N ARG A 177 -0.20 -1.18 -14.25
CA ARG A 177 -0.25 -0.91 -15.70
C ARG A 177 1.19 -0.73 -16.17
N GLU A 178 1.54 -1.36 -17.32
CA GLU A 178 2.91 -1.43 -17.89
C GLU A 178 3.76 -2.65 -17.46
N GLY A 179 3.16 -3.75 -17.00
CA GLY A 179 3.82 -5.07 -16.95
C GLY A 179 4.70 -5.34 -15.72
N SER A 180 4.77 -4.39 -14.78
CA SER A 180 5.41 -4.60 -13.48
C SER A 180 4.39 -5.19 -12.50
N SER A 181 4.73 -6.27 -11.80
CA SER A 181 3.91 -6.80 -10.70
C SER A 181 4.49 -6.36 -9.36
N LEU A 182 3.63 -5.87 -8.46
CA LEU A 182 3.98 -5.59 -7.07
C LEU A 182 3.68 -6.82 -6.22
N LEU A 183 4.70 -7.37 -5.56
CA LEU A 183 4.48 -8.30 -4.46
C LEU A 183 4.24 -7.47 -3.20
N CYS A 184 3.08 -7.65 -2.58
CA CYS A 184 2.65 -6.89 -1.41
C CYS A 184 2.26 -7.83 -0.27
N TRP A 185 2.59 -7.49 0.96
CA TRP A 185 2.15 -8.20 2.16
C TRP A 185 2.00 -7.22 3.32
N GLU A 186 1.37 -7.70 4.39
CA GLU A 186 1.17 -6.92 5.60
C GLU A 186 1.98 -7.54 6.74
N PRO A 187 3.18 -6.99 7.06
CA PRO A 187 3.98 -7.48 8.19
C PRO A 187 3.29 -7.24 9.54
N GLU A 188 2.51 -6.17 9.67
CA GLU A 188 1.79 -5.79 10.88
C GLU A 188 0.42 -5.19 10.48
N PRO A 189 -0.65 -5.38 11.27
CA PRO A 189 -1.96 -4.81 10.96
C PRO A 189 -1.90 -3.31 10.62
N GLY A 190 -2.35 -2.96 9.42
CA GLY A 190 -2.39 -1.59 8.91
C GLY A 190 -1.09 -1.10 8.23
N ARG A 191 -0.04 -1.93 8.16
CA ARG A 191 1.22 -1.59 7.47
C ARG A 191 1.44 -2.49 6.28
N VAL A 192 1.66 -1.91 5.11
CA VAL A 192 1.84 -2.66 3.86
C VAL A 192 3.28 -2.53 3.38
N ALA A 193 3.92 -3.68 3.25
CA ALA A 193 5.20 -3.81 2.59
C ALA A 193 4.99 -4.21 1.12
N PHE A 194 5.77 -3.65 0.22
CA PHE A 194 5.73 -4.03 -1.18
C PHE A 194 7.08 -3.89 -1.88
N VAL A 195 7.29 -4.73 -2.90
CA VAL A 195 8.51 -4.75 -3.72
C VAL A 195 8.22 -4.20 -5.12
N THR A 196 9.12 -3.33 -5.59
CA THR A 196 9.18 -2.88 -6.99
C THR A 196 10.55 -3.16 -7.57
N TYR A 197 10.60 -3.41 -8.87
CA TYR A 197 11.82 -3.57 -9.63
C TYR A 197 12.05 -2.36 -10.55
N GLY A 198 13.27 -1.86 -10.61
CA GLY A 198 13.69 -0.80 -11.53
C GLY A 198 14.78 -1.30 -12.48
N GLY A 199 14.61 -1.07 -13.78
CA GLY A 199 15.63 -1.38 -14.79
C GLY A 199 16.56 -0.20 -15.05
N GLY A 200 17.86 -0.37 -14.80
CA GLY A 200 18.95 0.46 -15.36
C GLY A 200 19.37 1.72 -14.59
N THR A 201 20.66 1.74 -14.23
CA THR A 201 21.51 2.78 -13.60
C THR A 201 21.04 3.43 -12.29
N GLU A 202 21.98 3.48 -11.34
CA GLU A 202 21.89 4.08 -10.00
C GLU A 202 21.05 5.38 -10.02
N PRO A 203 20.04 5.53 -9.13
CA PRO A 203 19.37 6.81 -8.98
C PRO A 203 20.42 7.81 -8.51
N ASP A 204 20.75 8.76 -9.38
CA ASP A 204 21.68 9.85 -9.09
C ASP A 204 21.32 10.44 -7.71
N ALA A 205 22.31 10.68 -6.86
CA ALA A 205 22.14 11.23 -5.51
C ALA A 205 21.38 12.59 -5.50
N ALA A 206 21.14 13.15 -6.68
CA ALA A 206 20.19 14.21 -6.97
C ALA A 206 18.85 13.67 -7.52
N GLY A 207 18.08 12.91 -6.73
CA GLY A 207 16.61 12.80 -6.87
C GLY A 207 16.05 12.46 -8.26
N GLY A 208 16.77 11.70 -9.08
CA GLY A 208 16.36 11.34 -10.44
C GLY A 208 15.36 10.19 -10.46
N THR A 209 14.11 10.48 -10.79
CA THR A 209 13.05 9.50 -11.11
C THR A 209 13.42 8.70 -12.36
N ALA A 210 14.15 7.60 -12.21
CA ALA A 210 14.24 6.57 -13.24
C ALA A 210 12.95 5.72 -13.21
N GLY A 211 11.98 6.11 -14.04
CA GLY A 211 11.15 5.17 -14.79
C GLY A 211 10.24 4.19 -14.04
N CYS A 212 9.60 4.58 -12.94
CA CYS A 212 8.31 3.99 -12.57
C CYS A 212 7.33 5.13 -12.37
N GLN A 213 6.63 5.51 -13.44
CA GLN A 213 5.53 6.47 -13.33
C GLN A 213 4.36 5.79 -12.63
N THR A 214 4.40 5.72 -11.30
CA THR A 214 3.17 5.69 -10.48
C THR A 214 2.48 7.05 -10.60
N ARG A 215 1.97 7.36 -11.80
CA ARG A 215 1.05 8.48 -12.02
C ARG A 215 -0.24 8.13 -11.28
N GLY A 216 -0.35 8.61 -10.04
CA GLY A 216 -1.60 8.55 -9.28
C GLY A 216 -1.51 8.65 -7.75
N LEU A 217 -0.35 8.48 -7.12
CA LEU A 217 -0.30 8.44 -5.64
C LEU A 217 0.72 9.38 -4.96
N THR A 218 1.63 10.01 -5.70
CA THR A 218 2.66 10.87 -5.09
C THR A 218 2.51 12.33 -5.54
N GLY A 219 1.72 13.09 -4.79
CA GLY A 219 1.72 14.56 -4.82
C GLY A 219 2.75 15.19 -3.86
N CYS A 220 3.86 14.50 -3.57
CA CYS A 220 4.88 14.99 -2.64
C CYS A 220 6.05 15.59 -3.43
N SER A 221 6.28 16.89 -3.30
CA SER A 221 7.52 17.53 -3.76
C SER A 221 8.67 17.16 -2.83
N ALA A 222 9.80 16.74 -3.41
CA ALA A 222 11.02 16.47 -2.67
C ALA A 222 11.67 17.80 -2.26
N GLY A 223 11.75 18.07 -0.96
CA GLY A 223 12.56 19.16 -0.41
C GLY A 223 13.93 18.63 0.03
N ALA A 224 14.95 18.78 -0.81
CA ALA A 224 16.33 18.52 -0.39
C ALA A 224 16.76 19.60 0.62
N ARG A 225 17.13 19.20 1.85
CA ARG A 225 17.87 20.07 2.77
C ARG A 225 19.36 19.86 2.53
N THR A 226 20.02 20.89 2.01
CA THR A 226 21.48 20.99 2.03
C THR A 226 21.96 21.17 3.48
N PRO A 227 23.00 20.45 3.93
CA PRO A 227 23.65 20.76 5.20
C PRO A 227 24.33 22.13 5.09
N ARG A 228 24.12 22.99 6.10
CA ARG A 228 24.87 24.25 6.24
C ARG A 228 26.26 23.91 6.81
N ASN A 229 27.30 24.42 6.16
CA ASN A 229 28.65 24.53 6.72
C ASN A 229 28.66 25.40 7.98
#